data_AF-A0A2T1C6K8-F1
#
_entry.id   AF-A0A2T1C6K8-F1
#
_cell.length_a   1.000
_cell.length_b   1.000
_cell.length_c   1.000
_cell.angle_alpha   90.00
_cell.angle_beta   90.00
_cell.angle_gamma   90.00
#
_symmetry.space_group_name_H-M   'P 1'
#
loop_
_entity.id
_entity.type
_entity.pdbx_description
1 polymer ?
#
loop_
_entity_poly.entity_id
_entity_poly.type
_entity_poly.pdbx_seq_one_letter_code
_entity_poly.pdbx_strand_id
1 'polypeptide(L)'
;MASPAWGLPPPEDTPEEILRTEIITEARSPFDGKPLTAAEYALLEARLRSNPPNTQLNPKVEDLIYLIRLRKLFRSIGIPIK
;
A
#
# COMPACT_ATOMS: atom_id res chain seq x y z
N MET A 1 26.19 -42.11 -0.57
CA MET A 1 25.38 -41.29 -1.51
C MET A 1 24.00 -41.17 -0.91
N ALA A 2 23.62 -39.98 -0.43
CA ALA A 2 22.37 -39.78 0.31
C ALA A 2 21.20 -39.56 -0.67
N SER A 3 20.12 -40.32 -0.51
CA SER A 3 18.89 -40.17 -1.30
C SER A 3 18.25 -38.80 -1.04
N PRO A 4 17.69 -38.13 -2.06
CA PRO A 4 17.03 -36.84 -1.85
C PRO A 4 15.74 -37.06 -1.06
N ALA A 5 15.66 -36.43 0.12
CA ALA A 5 14.42 -36.33 0.87
C ALA A 5 13.42 -35.49 0.06
N TRP A 6 12.23 -36.03 -0.20
CA TRP A 6 11.17 -35.52 -1.08
C TRP A 6 10.51 -34.19 -0.67
N GLY A 7 11.15 -33.37 0.16
CA GLY A 7 10.53 -32.15 0.71
C GLY A 7 11.49 -31.02 1.06
N LEU A 8 12.78 -31.15 0.76
CA LEU A 8 13.70 -30.02 0.88
C LEU A 8 13.75 -29.27 -0.47
N PRO A 9 13.78 -27.93 -0.45
CA PRO A 9 14.01 -27.15 -1.65
C PRO A 9 15.37 -27.56 -2.27
N PRO A 10 15.52 -27.42 -3.60
CA PRO A 10 16.75 -27.73 -4.27
C PRO A 10 17.93 -26.95 -3.66
N PRO A 11 19.15 -27.52 -3.61
CA PRO A 11 20.29 -26.88 -2.95
C PRO A 11 20.72 -25.56 -3.60
N GLU A 12 20.34 -25.33 -4.86
CA GLU A 12 20.47 -24.07 -5.59
C GLU A 12 19.44 -23.00 -5.20
N ASP A 13 18.38 -23.34 -4.45
CA ASP A 13 17.37 -22.40 -4.00
C ASP A 13 17.87 -21.63 -2.77
N THR A 14 17.70 -20.32 -2.79
CA THR A 14 18.12 -19.48 -1.66
C THR A 14 17.20 -19.71 -0.47
N PRO A 15 17.73 -20.07 0.71
CA PRO A 15 16.91 -20.28 1.89
C PRO A 15 16.27 -18.97 2.36
N GLU A 16 15.06 -19.11 2.89
CA GLU A 16 14.20 -18.00 3.30
C GLU A 16 14.85 -17.12 4.39
N GLU A 17 15.68 -17.70 5.25
CA GLU A 17 16.43 -16.97 6.27
C GLU A 17 17.40 -15.95 5.67
N ILE A 18 17.96 -16.23 4.48
CA ILE A 18 18.83 -15.30 3.75
C ILE A 18 17.99 -14.20 3.10
N LEU A 19 16.89 -14.56 2.43
CA LEU A 19 15.98 -13.59 1.79
C LEU A 19 15.41 -12.58 2.79
N ARG A 20 15.12 -13.00 4.02
CA ARG A 20 14.65 -12.11 5.09
C ARG A 20 15.69 -11.10 5.56
N THR A 21 16.97 -11.39 5.34
CA THR A 21 18.08 -10.49 5.67
C THR A 21 18.50 -9.61 4.50
N GLU A 22 17.98 -9.86 3.29
CA GLU A 22 18.25 -9.00 2.15
C GLU A 22 17.63 -7.62 2.37
N ILE A 23 18.51 -6.62 2.49
CA ILE A 23 18.10 -5.23 2.53
C ILE A 23 17.72 -4.85 1.09
N ILE A 24 16.42 -4.73 0.84
CA ILE A 24 15.90 -4.28 -0.46
C ILE A 24 16.31 -2.81 -0.65
N THR A 25 17.46 -2.59 -1.29
CA THR A 25 18.00 -1.27 -1.61
C THR A 25 17.37 -0.66 -2.87
N GLU A 26 16.76 -1.51 -3.70
CA GLU A 26 16.10 -1.14 -4.94
C GLU A 26 14.63 -0.86 -4.69
N ALA A 27 14.26 0.42 -4.62
CA ALA A 27 12.86 0.78 -4.75
C ALA A 27 12.40 0.43 -6.17
N ARG A 28 11.15 0.00 -6.35
CA ARG A 28 10.57 -0.19 -7.68
C ARG A 28 9.59 0.94 -8.00
N SER A 29 9.56 1.36 -9.26
CA SER A 29 8.57 2.33 -9.73
C SER A 29 7.14 1.81 -9.45
N PRO A 30 6.27 2.59 -8.79
CA PRO A 30 4.90 2.17 -8.50
C PRO A 30 4.01 2.06 -9.74
N PHE A 31 4.44 2.56 -10.90
CA PHE A 31 3.72 2.46 -12.16
C PHE A 31 4.21 1.31 -13.05
N ASP A 32 5.53 1.11 -13.14
CA ASP A 32 6.14 0.21 -14.13
C ASP A 32 6.93 -0.97 -13.53
N GLY A 33 7.14 -1.01 -12.21
CA GLY A 33 7.87 -2.09 -11.54
C GLY A 33 9.39 -2.17 -11.84
N LYS A 34 9.93 -1.22 -12.61
CA LYS A 34 11.37 -1.10 -12.91
C LYS A 34 12.16 -0.70 -11.66
N PRO A 35 13.42 -1.15 -11.52
CA PRO A 35 14.30 -0.73 -10.43
C PRO A 35 14.54 0.78 -10.51
N LEU A 36 14.43 1.44 -9.36
CA LEU A 36 14.60 2.87 -9.15
C LEU A 36 15.80 3.08 -8.24
N THR A 37 16.70 3.99 -8.61
CA THR A 37 17.85 4.31 -7.76
C THR A 37 17.41 5.07 -6.50
N ALA A 38 18.20 5.01 -5.43
CA ALA A 38 17.88 5.68 -4.17
C ALA A 38 17.66 7.21 -4.34
N ALA A 39 18.41 7.86 -5.25
CA ALA A 39 18.27 9.27 -5.54
C ALA A 39 16.94 9.59 -6.27
N GLU A 40 16.56 8.77 -7.24
CA GLU A 40 15.30 8.91 -7.96
C GLU A 40 14.10 8.64 -7.06
N TYR A 41 14.22 7.68 -6.13
CA TYR A 41 13.21 7.42 -5.10
C TYR A 41 13.02 8.63 -4.17
N ALA A 42 14.11 9.21 -3.67
CA ALA A 42 14.04 10.39 -2.81
C ALA A 42 13.37 11.59 -3.52
N LEU A 43 13.65 11.78 -4.82
CA LEU A 43 12.99 12.80 -5.63
C LEU A 43 11.49 12.50 -5.86
N LEU A 44 11.14 11.24 -6.12
CA LEU A 44 9.75 10.81 -6.28
C LEU A 44 8.97 11.03 -4.98
N GLU A 45 9.53 10.65 -3.84
CA GLU A 45 8.93 10.85 -2.53
C GLU A 45 8.75 12.34 -2.20
N ALA A 46 9.75 13.18 -2.51
CA ALA A 46 9.63 14.63 -2.36
C ALA A 46 8.49 15.20 -3.21
N ARG A 47 8.33 14.73 -4.45
CA ARG A 47 7.22 15.13 -5.34
C ARG A 47 5.86 14.69 -4.79
N LEU A 48 5.74 13.44 -4.34
CA LEU A 48 4.50 12.90 -3.77
C LEU A 48 4.10 13.59 -2.46
N ARG A 49 5.05 14.02 -1.64
CA ARG A 49 4.77 14.82 -0.43
C ARG A 49 4.38 16.26 -0.77
N SER A 50 4.98 16.85 -1.80
CA SER A 50 4.71 18.23 -2.22
C SER A 50 3.33 18.42 -2.86
N ASN A 51 2.79 17.36 -3.45
CA ASN A 51 1.45 17.36 -4.02
C ASN A 51 0.57 16.49 -3.12
N PRO A 52 -0.14 17.06 -2.13
CA PRO A 52 -1.16 16.28 -1.44
C PRO A 52 -2.05 15.70 -2.52
N PRO A 53 -2.42 14.40 -2.46
CA PRO A 53 -3.33 13.84 -3.44
C PRO A 53 -4.57 14.72 -3.39
N ASN A 54 -4.71 15.53 -4.44
CA ASN A 54 -5.84 16.42 -4.62
C ASN A 54 -6.96 15.50 -5.10
N THR A 55 -7.34 14.56 -4.24
CA THR A 55 -8.50 13.69 -4.40
C THR A 55 -9.69 14.59 -4.15
N GLN A 56 -9.92 15.51 -5.08
CA GLN A 56 -11.15 16.26 -5.18
C GLN A 56 -12.20 15.21 -5.46
N LEU A 57 -12.92 14.83 -4.40
CA LEU A 57 -14.08 13.99 -4.54
C LEU A 57 -15.06 14.73 -5.45
N ASN A 58 -15.80 13.97 -6.25
CA ASN A 58 -16.92 14.57 -6.97
C ASN A 58 -17.82 15.28 -5.93
N PRO A 59 -18.21 16.55 -6.13
CA PRO A 59 -18.96 17.32 -5.13
C PRO A 59 -20.23 16.60 -4.68
N LYS A 60 -20.88 15.83 -5.57
CA LYS A 60 -22.05 15.01 -5.22
C LYS A 60 -21.74 13.90 -4.20
N VAL A 61 -20.53 13.34 -4.26
CA VAL A 61 -20.08 12.29 -3.33
C VAL A 61 -19.75 12.92 -1.98
N GLU A 62 -19.14 14.10 -1.97
CA GLU A 62 -18.89 14.87 -0.74
C GLU A 62 -20.20 15.20 0.00
N ASP A 63 -21.20 15.72 -0.73
CA ASP A 63 -22.53 16.01 -0.21
C ASP A 63 -23.21 14.74 0.35
N LEU A 64 -23.11 13.62 -0.37
CA LEU A 64 -23.66 12.34 0.07
C LEU A 64 -23.00 11.86 1.38
N ILE A 65 -21.68 11.95 1.48
CA ILE A 65 -20.94 11.58 2.69
C ILE A 65 -21.37 12.46 3.87
N TYR A 66 -21.55 13.76 3.63
CA TYR A 66 -22.04 14.71 4.64
C TYR A 66 -23.43 14.31 5.16
N LEU A 67 -24.39 14.03 4.26
CA LEU A 67 -25.74 13.59 4.63
C LEU A 67 -25.73 12.27 5.41
N ILE A 68 -24.87 11.32 5.05
CA ILE A 68 -24.71 10.05 5.77
C ILE A 68 -24.18 10.30 7.19
N ARG A 69 -23.18 11.16 7.36
CA ARG A 69 -22.64 11.53 8.69
C ARG A 69 -23.71 12.18 9.55
N LEU A 70 -24.49 13.09 8.97
CA LEU A 70 -25.58 13.77 9.65
C LEU A 70 -26.68 12.79 10.08
N ARG A 71 -27.09 11.87 9.21
CA ARG A 71 -28.03 10.79 9.56
C ARG A 71 -27.51 9.92 10.70
N LYS A 72 -26.22 9.56 10.70
CA LYS A 72 -25.60 8.79 11.79
C LYS A 72 -25.63 9.55 13.11
N LEU A 73 -25.36 10.86 13.09
CA LEU A 73 -25.41 11.71 14.27
C LEU A 73 -26.81 11.68 14.90
N PHE A 74 -27.84 11.98 14.10
CA PHE A 74 -29.23 11.97 14.56
C PHE A 74 -29.66 10.61 15.12
N ARG A 75 -29.29 9.51 14.46
CA ARG A 75 -29.51 8.15 14.97
C ARG A 75 -28.78 7.91 16.30
N SER A 76 -27.57 8.43 16.45
CA SER A 76 -26.76 8.27 17.68
C SER A 76 -27.37 9.00 18.87
N ILE A 77 -28.02 10.15 18.66
CA ILE A 77 -28.68 10.94 19.72
C ILE A 77 -30.16 10.57 19.91
N GLY A 78 -30.62 9.47 19.29
CA GLY A 78 -32.00 8.97 19.46
C GLY A 78 -33.07 9.77 18.73
N ILE A 79 -32.69 10.66 17.81
CA ILE A 79 -33.65 11.41 16.99
C ILE A 79 -34.14 10.50 15.85
N PRO A 80 -35.45 10.18 15.79
CA PRO A 80 -35.99 9.36 14.71
C PRO A 80 -36.02 10.17 13.41
N ILE A 81 -35.36 9.64 12.38
CA ILE A 81 -35.45 10.16 11.01
C ILE A 81 -36.21 9.11 10.20
N LYS A 82 -37.43 9.44 9.77
CA LYS A 82 -38.24 8.61 8.86
C LYS A 82 -37.76 8.76 7.42
#